data_AF-A0A254R1C6-F1
#
_entry.id   AF-A0A254R1C6-F1
#
_cell.length_a   1.000
_cell.length_b   1.000
_cell.length_c   1.000
_cell.angle_alpha   90.00
_cell.angle_beta   90.00
_cell.angle_gamma   90.00
#
_symmetry.space_group_name_H-M   'P 1'
#
loop_
_entity.id
_entity.type
_entity.pdbx_description
1 polymer ?
#
loop_
_entity_poly.entity_id
_entity_poly.type
_entity_poly.pdbx_seq_one_letter_code
_entity_poly.pdbx_strand_id
1 'polypeptide(L)' 'MNALFSGLSLRMVLYLVFAMIAGQGIAVFDPEAGTLTFHLKDLETLLVGLGGYIATFAGGRVAKAKGGTT' A
#
# COMPACT_ATOMS: atom_id res chain seq x y z
N MET A 1 -16.89 0.45 19.47
CA MET A 1 -15.69 1.01 18.80
C MET A 1 -14.52 0.06 19.01
N ASN A 2 -14.12 -0.73 18.00
CA ASN A 2 -12.80 -1.37 17.88
C ASN A 2 -12.64 -2.07 16.51
N ALA A 3 -13.12 -1.44 15.43
CA ALA A 3 -13.04 -1.99 14.06
C ALA A 3 -11.63 -1.87 13.43
N LEU A 4 -10.66 -1.31 14.16
CA LEU A 4 -9.27 -1.20 13.73
C LEU A 4 -8.51 -2.53 13.90
N PHE A 5 -8.90 -3.40 14.84
CA PHE A 5 -8.20 -4.67 15.14
C PHE A 5 -9.01 -5.93 14.76
N SER A 6 -9.70 -5.91 13.62
CA SER A 6 -10.28 -7.15 13.06
C SER A 6 -9.22 -7.92 12.25
N GLY A 7 -9.34 -9.25 12.15
CA GLY A 7 -8.44 -10.07 11.32
C GLY A 7 -8.36 -9.60 9.86
N LEU A 8 -9.42 -8.95 9.36
CA LEU A 8 -9.45 -8.31 8.04
C LEU A 8 -8.52 -7.09 7.96
N SER A 9 -8.53 -6.23 8.98
CA SER A 9 -7.63 -5.07 9.06
C SER A 9 -6.16 -5.53 9.05
N LEU A 10 -5.84 -6.55 9.84
CA LEU A 10 -4.50 -7.13 9.89
C LEU A 10 -4.08 -7.70 8.53
N ARG A 11 -4.99 -8.43 7.86
CA ARG A 11 -4.73 -9.01 6.53
C ARG A 11 -4.43 -7.94 5.49
N MET A 12 -5.17 -6.83 5.51
CA MET A 12 -4.96 -5.72 4.60
C MET A 12 -3.61 -5.05 4.85
N VAL A 13 -3.26 -4.77 6.11
CA VAL A 13 -1.93 -4.25 6.47
C VAL A 13 -0.81 -5.20 6.02
N LEU A 14 -0.98 -6.52 6.21
CA LEU A 14 -0.01 -7.50 5.74
C LEU A 14 0.13 -7.51 4.22
N TYR A 15 -0.95 -7.38 3.45
CA TYR A 15 -0.88 -7.24 1.99
C TYR A 15 -0.07 -6.03 1.57
N LEU A 16 -0.27 -4.89 2.23
CA LEU A 16 0.50 -3.68 1.95
C LEU A 16 1.98 -3.89 2.28
N VAL A 17 2.29 -4.43 3.46
CA VAL A 17 3.67 -4.67 3.91
C VAL A 17 4.39 -5.63 2.96
N PHE A 18 3.76 -6.74 2.57
CA PHE A 18 4.36 -7.68 1.63
C PHE A 18 4.53 -7.08 0.23
N ALA A 19 3.58 -6.26 -0.24
CA ALA A 19 3.73 -5.53 -1.50
C ALA A 19 4.90 -4.54 -1.46
N MET A 20 5.09 -3.83 -0.34
CA MET A 20 6.21 -2.91 -0.13
C MET A 20 7.56 -3.65 -0.08
N ILE A 21 7.61 -4.81 0.59
CA ILE A 21 8.81 -5.65 0.63
C ILE A 21 9.13 -6.19 -0.77
N ALA A 22 8.11 -6.69 -1.50
CA ALA A 22 8.29 -7.15 -2.88
C ALA A 22 8.70 -6.03 -3.83
N GLY A 23 8.31 -4.78 -3.53
CA GLY A 23 8.74 -3.60 -4.25
C GLY A 23 10.16 -3.14 -3.95
N GLN A 24 10.92 -3.78 -3.06
CA GLN A 24 12.32 -3.39 -2.81
C GLN A 24 13.14 -3.39 -4.12
N GLY A 25 13.71 -2.23 -4.46
CA GLY A 25 14.36 -1.96 -5.75
C GLY A 25 13.98 -0.60 -6.37
N ILE A 26 12.97 0.09 -5.84
CA ILE A 26 12.49 1.41 -6.32
C ILE A 26 13.54 2.52 -6.23
N ALA A 27 14.48 2.39 -5.29
CA ALA A 27 15.52 3.37 -5.04
C ALA A 27 16.88 2.68 -4.95
N VAL A 28 17.82 3.14 -5.76
CA VAL A 28 19.22 2.73 -5.68
C VAL A 28 19.98 3.82 -4.96
N PHE A 29 20.50 3.50 -3.78
CA PHE A 29 21.40 4.38 -3.06
C PHE A 29 22.82 4.14 -3.54
N ASP A 30 23.44 5.20 -4.07
CA ASP A 30 24.87 5.22 -4.40
C ASP A 30 25.64 5.86 -3.22
N PRO A 31 26.37 5.05 -2.43
CA PRO A 31 27.12 5.55 -1.26
C PRO A 31 28.35 6.38 -1.65
N GLU A 32 28.87 6.26 -2.87
CA GLU A 32 30.06 7.01 -3.32
C GLU A 32 29.67 8.41 -3.78
N ALA A 33 28.54 8.53 -4.49
CA ALA A 33 28.00 9.81 -4.94
C ALA A 33 27.10 10.50 -3.88
N GLY A 34 26.69 9.79 -2.82
CA GLY A 34 25.74 10.29 -1.83
C GLY A 34 24.35 10.55 -2.39
N THR A 35 24.03 9.96 -3.55
CA THR A 35 22.79 10.20 -4.30
C THR A 35 21.82 9.05 -4.17
N LEU A 36 20.55 9.37 -3.94
CA LEU A 36 19.44 8.43 -3.96
C LEU A 36 18.73 8.54 -5.31
N THR A 37 18.86 7.54 -6.16
CA THR A 37 18.24 7.53 -7.49
C THR A 37 16.92 6.80 -7.44
N PHE A 38 15.83 7.51 -7.76
CA PHE A 38 14.51 6.93 -7.95
C PHE A 38 14.18 6.92 -9.44
N HIS A 39 13.68 5.79 -9.95
CA HIS A 39 13.09 5.79 -11.28
C HIS A 39 11.67 6.35 -11.20
N LEU A 40 11.40 7.43 -11.95
CA LEU A 40 10.10 8.12 -11.94
C LEU A 40 8.93 7.17 -12.25
N LYS A 41 9.16 6.20 -13.14
CA LYS A 41 8.19 5.16 -13.52
C LYS A 41 7.85 4.22 -12.36
N ASP A 42 8.82 3.93 -11.50
CA ASP A 42 8.63 3.07 -10.34
C ASP A 42 7.90 3.84 -9.23
N LEU A 43 8.15 5.15 -9.11
CA LEU A 43 7.40 6.04 -8.24
C LEU A 43 5.93 6.17 -8.66
N GLU A 44 5.66 6.33 -9.96
CA GLU A 44 4.30 6.34 -10.50
C GLU A 44 3.58 5.01 -10.19
N THR A 45 4.25 3.89 -10.45
CA THR A 45 3.72 2.55 -10.17
C THR A 45 3.39 2.38 -8.68
N LEU A 46 4.28 2.85 -7.79
CA LEU A 46 4.05 2.85 -6.34
C LEU A 46 2.82 3.68 -5.97
N LEU A 47 2.72 4.91 -6.46
CA LEU A 47 1.63 5.83 -6.12
C LEU A 47 0.27 5.33 -6.63
N VAL A 48 0.24 4.79 -7.86
CA VAL A 48 -0.97 4.19 -8.43
C VAL A 48 -1.38 2.94 -7.65
N GLY A 49 -0.43 2.07 -7.32
CA GLY A 49 -0.68 0.88 -6.50
C GLY A 49 -1.18 1.22 -5.09
N LEU A 50 -0.56 2.22 -4.45
CA LEU A 50 -0.96 2.70 -3.13
C LEU A 50 -2.36 3.32 -3.17
N GLY A 51 -2.63 4.16 -4.18
CA GLY A 51 -3.93 4.78 -4.41
C GLY A 51 -5.03 3.74 -4.64
N GLY A 52 -4.78 2.75 -5.49
CA GLY A 52 -5.72 1.64 -5.75
C GLY A 52 -5.99 0.80 -4.50
N TYR A 53 -4.95 0.50 -3.71
CA TYR A 53 -5.08 -0.21 -2.45
C TYR A 53 -5.95 0.58 -1.45
N ILE A 54 -5.67 1.87 -1.24
CA ILE A 54 -6.44 2.73 -0.33
C ILE A 54 -7.89 2.87 -0.80
N ALA A 55 -8.11 3.10 -2.10
CA ALA A 55 -9.44 3.24 -2.68
C ALA A 55 -10.27 1.95 -2.50
N THR A 56 -9.66 0.78 -2.73
CA THR A 56 -10.32 -0.52 -2.56
C THR A 56 -10.63 -0.78 -1.09
N PHE A 57 -9.68 -0.52 -0.19
CA PHE A 57 -9.87 -0.72 1.24
C PHE A 57 -10.95 0.22 1.81
N ALA A 58 -10.87 1.52 1.52
CA ALA A 58 -11.85 2.52 1.95
C ALA A 58 -13.23 2.26 1.31
N GLY A 59 -13.26 1.96 0.02
CA GLY A 59 -14.47 1.59 -0.71
C GLY A 59 -15.16 0.37 -0.11
N GLY A 60 -14.41 -0.68 0.23
CA GLY A 60 -14.94 -1.86 0.93
C GLY A 60 -15.51 -1.53 2.32
N ARG A 61 -14.87 -0.63 3.08
CA ARG A 61 -15.42 -0.17 4.37
C ARG A 61 -16.72 0.61 4.20
N VAL A 62 -16.80 1.49 3.19
CA VAL A 62 -18.02 2.24 2.87
C VAL A 62 -19.13 1.30 2.40
N ALA A 63 -18.82 0.32 1.56
CA ALA A 63 -19.78 -0.69 1.10
C ALA A 63 -20.33 -1.52 2.27
N LYS A 64 -19.47 -1.98 3.18
CA LYS A 64 -19.88 -2.68 4.40
C LYS A 64 -20.79 -1.83 5.29
N ALA A 65 -20.44 -0.55 5.48
CA ALA A 65 -21.26 0.38 6.26
C ALA A 65 -22.65 0.62 5.65
N LYS A 66 -22.80 0.47 4.33
CA LYS A 66 -24.06 0.56 3.61
C LYS A 66 -24.84 -0.77 3.50
N GLY A 67 -24.41 -1.81 4.23
CA GLY A 67 -25.08 -3.12 4.24
C GLY A 67 -24.51 -4.15 3.26
N GLY A 68 -23.38 -3.85 2.60
CA GLY A 68 -22.66 -4.81 1.77
C GLY A 68 -21.97 -5.90 2.59
N THR A 69 -21.91 -7.12 2.07
CA THR A 69 -21.27 -8.29 2.71
C THR A 69 -19.74 -8.36 2.52
N THR A 70 -19.06 -7.22 2.45
CA THR A 70 -17.59 -7.10 2.38
C THR A 70 -16.96 -7.06 3.76
#